data_AF-B3EE88-F1
#
_entry.id   AF-B3EE88-F1
#
_cell.length_a   1.000
_cell.length_b   1.000
_cell.length_c   1.000
_cell.angle_alpha   90.00
_cell.angle_beta   90.00
_cell.angle_gamma   90.00
#
_symmetry.space_group_name_H-M   'P 1'
#
loop_
_entity.id
_entity.type
_entity.pdbx_description
1 polymer ?
#
loop_
_entity_poly.entity_id
_entity_poly.type
_entity_poly.pdbx_seq_one_letter_code
_entity_poly.pdbx_strand_id
1 'polypeptide(L)' 'MFRTLLDEKIEHAEEVSRQIRVAFVEFPNWKKSDREMRELRKKVTFAIYAQSDDPDRVTGIVDNLFRLLEKANRI' A
#
# COMPACT_ATOMS: atom_id res chain seq x y z
N MET A 1 -11.30 0.59 0.21
CA MET A 1 -9.89 0.67 0.66
C MET A 1 -9.69 -0.02 2.02
N PHE A 2 -10.59 0.13 3.00
CA PHE A 2 -10.47 -0.53 4.32
C PHE A 2 -10.71 -2.05 4.36
N ARG A 3 -11.53 -2.62 3.46
CA ARG A 3 -11.93 -4.04 3.52
C ARG A 3 -10.81 -5.02 3.18
N THR A 4 -9.87 -4.67 2.31
CA THR A 4 -8.83 -5.59 1.83
C THR A 4 -7.77 -5.89 2.90
N LEU A 5 -7.37 -4.88 3.70
CA LEU A 5 -6.39 -5.06 4.77
C LEU A 5 -6.97 -5.82 5.98
N LEU A 6 -8.28 -5.71 6.22
CA LEU A 6 -8.99 -6.46 7.26
C LEU A 6 -9.17 -7.94 6.89
N ASP A 7 -9.36 -8.25 5.60
CA ASP A 7 -9.53 -9.62 5.11
C ASP A 7 -8.23 -10.44 5.25
N GLU A 8 -7.07 -9.79 5.13
CA GLU A 8 -5.76 -10.45 5.19
C GLU A 8 -5.21 -10.72 6.59
N LYS A 9 -6.00 -10.53 7.66
CA LYS A 9 -5.57 -10.70 9.07
C LYS A 9 -4.23 -10.00 9.39
N ILE A 10 -4.09 -8.73 8.99
CA ILE A 10 -2.97 -7.91 9.44
C ILE A 10 -3.33 -7.38 10.83
N GLU A 11 -2.65 -7.87 11.87
CA GLU A 11 -2.92 -7.50 13.28
C GLU A 11 -2.86 -5.99 13.53
N HIS A 12 -2.14 -5.24 12.68
CA HIS A 12 -1.95 -3.79 12.75
C HIS A 12 -2.43 -3.04 11.49
N ALA A 13 -3.55 -3.47 10.90
CA ALA A 13 -4.11 -2.86 9.69
C ALA A 13 -4.33 -1.33 9.80
N GLU A 14 -4.64 -0.81 10.99
CA GLU A 14 -4.78 0.63 11.24
C GLU A 14 -3.47 1.41 11.12
N GLU A 15 -2.37 0.91 11.67
CA GLU A 15 -1.06 1.55 11.57
C GLU A 15 -0.57 1.56 10.13
N VAL A 16 -0.68 0.41 9.45
CA VAL A 16 -0.36 0.29 8.03
C VAL A 16 -1.22 1.26 7.22
N SER A 17 -2.53 1.33 7.50
CA SER A 17 -3.43 2.26 6.81
C SER A 17 -3.06 3.73 7.04
N ARG A 18 -2.60 4.10 8.25
CA ARG A 18 -2.12 5.47 8.52
C ARG A 18 -0.85 5.78 7.73
N GLN A 19 0.14 4.88 7.75
CA GLN A 19 1.40 5.06 7.02
C GLN A 19 1.17 5.16 5.50
N ILE A 20 0.32 4.28 4.95
CA ILE A 20 -0.09 4.32 3.55
C ILE A 20 -0.73 5.68 3.24
N ARG A 21 -1.67 6.15 4.07
CA ARG A 21 -2.35 7.44 3.86
C ARG A 21 -1.39 8.62 3.87
N VAL A 22 -0.41 8.64 4.76
CA VAL A 22 0.64 9.67 4.79
C VAL A 22 1.47 9.64 3.50
N ALA A 23 1.87 8.45 3.06
CA ALA A 23 2.65 8.31 1.82
C ALA A 23 1.88 8.82 0.59
N PHE A 24 0.56 8.59 0.52
CA PHE A 24 -0.28 9.15 -0.55
C PHE A 24 -0.36 10.69 -0.54
N VAL A 25 -0.26 11.32 0.63
CA VAL A 25 -0.22 12.79 0.76
C VAL A 25 1.15 13.33 0.38
N GLU A 26 2.23 12.63 0.73
CA GLU A 26 3.60 13.00 0.34
C GLU A 26 3.86 12.89 -1.16
N PHE A 27 3.21 11.95 -1.83
CA PHE A 27 3.39 11.69 -3.27
C PHE A 27 2.10 11.97 -4.04
N PRO A 28 1.61 13.21 -4.16
CA PRO A 28 0.31 13.50 -4.78
C PRO A 28 0.29 13.24 -6.30
N ASN A 29 1.44 13.24 -6.98
CA ASN A 29 1.57 12.97 -8.41
C ASN A 29 1.92 11.52 -8.72
N TRP A 30 1.83 10.61 -7.75
CA TRP A 30 2.09 9.17 -7.92
C TRP A 30 1.40 8.55 -9.14
N LYS A 31 0.23 9.06 -9.54
CA LYS A 31 -0.51 8.61 -10.74
C LYS A 31 0.10 9.08 -12.06
N LYS A 32 0.82 10.19 -12.06
CA LYS A 32 1.37 10.86 -13.26
C LYS A 32 2.89 10.74 -13.37
N SER A 33 3.54 10.23 -12.34
CA SER A 33 4.99 10.12 -12.26
C SER A 33 5.40 8.72 -11.81
N ASP A 34 6.06 7.98 -12.68
CA ASP A 34 6.69 6.70 -12.36
C ASP A 34 7.67 6.78 -11.17
N ARG A 35 8.34 7.93 -11.00
CA ARG A 35 9.25 8.14 -9.86
C ARG A 35 8.49 8.11 -8.53
N GLU A 36 7.52 9.00 -8.37
CA GLU A 36 6.62 9.00 -7.21
C GLU A 36 5.89 7.66 -7.00
N MET A 37 5.46 6.98 -8.07
CA MET A 37 4.86 5.64 -7.97
C MET A 37 5.83 4.63 -7.33
N ARG A 38 7.08 4.60 -7.79
CA ARG A 38 8.11 3.70 -7.23
C ARG A 38 8.39 4.01 -5.77
N GLU A 39 8.51 5.29 -5.40
CA GLU A 39 8.74 5.71 -4.02
C GLU A 39 7.55 5.39 -3.10
N LEU A 40 6.32 5.63 -3.58
CA LEU A 40 5.11 5.26 -2.86
C LEU A 40 5.06 3.75 -2.62
N ARG A 41 5.28 2.94 -3.67
CA ARG A 41 5.29 1.47 -3.55
C ARG A 41 6.33 0.99 -2.56
N LYS A 42 7.54 1.56 -2.60
CA LYS A 42 8.60 1.28 -1.64
C LYS A 42 8.18 1.60 -0.20
N LYS A 43 7.64 2.79 0.07
CA LYS A 43 7.15 3.16 1.41
C LYS A 43 6.07 2.21 1.91
N VAL A 44 5.12 1.85 1.06
CA VAL A 44 4.04 0.91 1.39
C VAL A 44 4.60 -0.49 1.71
N THR A 45 5.56 -0.99 0.92
CA THR A 45 6.25 -2.25 1.20
C THR A 45 6.91 -2.25 2.58
N PHE A 46 7.66 -1.18 2.92
CA PHE A 46 8.31 -1.09 4.23
C PHE A 46 7.31 -1.02 5.39
N ALA A 47 6.21 -0.28 5.21
CA ALA A 47 5.15 -0.18 6.22
C ALA A 47 4.49 -1.55 6.52
N ILE A 48 4.30 -2.37 5.49
CA ILE A 48 3.73 -3.72 5.64
C ILE A 48 4.78 -4.69 6.18
N TYR A 49 6.03 -4.60 5.70
CA TYR A 49 7.14 -5.42 6.19
C TYR A 49 7.41 -5.23 7.68
N ALA A 50 7.26 -3.99 8.19
CA ALA A 50 7.37 -3.70 9.62
C ALA A 50 6.40 -4.51 10.51
N GLN A 51 5.32 -5.04 9.92
CA GLN A 51 4.29 -5.83 10.61
C GLN A 51 4.29 -7.31 10.19
N SER A 52 5.15 -7.72 9.25
CA SER A 52 5.19 -9.06 8.70
C SER A 52 6.59 -9.36 8.17
N ASP A 53 7.35 -10.19 8.89
CA ASP A 53 8.65 -10.74 8.44
C ASP A 53 8.52 -11.81 7.34
N ASP A 54 7.33 -11.97 6.75
CA ASP A 54 7.09 -12.82 5.59
C ASP A 54 7.12 -11.98 4.29
N PRO A 55 8.22 -12.01 3.53
CA PRO A 55 8.39 -11.18 2.33
C PRO A 55 7.44 -11.55 1.19
N ASP A 56 7.04 -12.81 1.06
CA ASP A 56 6.08 -13.28 0.06
C ASP A 56 4.69 -12.70 0.32
N ARG A 57 4.25 -12.73 1.59
CA ARG A 57 3.01 -12.13 2.05
C ARG A 57 3.01 -10.62 1.85
N VAL A 58 4.10 -9.94 2.23
CA VAL A 58 4.25 -8.49 2.04
C VAL A 58 4.09 -8.13 0.56
N THR A 59 4.72 -8.87 -0.34
CA THR A 59 4.64 -8.63 -1.78
C THR A 59 3.21 -8.81 -2.29
N GLY A 60 2.53 -9.88 -1.86
CA GLY A 60 1.12 -10.13 -2.22
C GLY A 60 0.18 -9.00 -1.80
N ILE A 61 0.31 -8.51 -0.56
CA ILE A 61 -0.50 -7.40 -0.03
C ILE A 61 -0.26 -6.12 -0.85
N VAL A 62 1.02 -5.78 -1.10
CA VAL A 62 1.39 -4.59 -1.88
C VAL A 62 0.80 -4.66 -3.28
N ASP A 63 0.99 -5.77 -3.99
CA ASP A 63 0.46 -5.94 -5.34
C ASP A 63 -1.06 -5.85 -5.39
N ASN A 64 -1.75 -6.50 -4.45
CA ASN A 64 -3.20 -6.42 -4.37
C ASN A 64 -3.69 -4.99 -4.10
N LEU A 65 -3.04 -4.27 -3.20
CA LEU A 65 -3.36 -2.87 -2.88
C LEU A 65 -3.25 -1.98 -4.14
N PHE A 66 -2.11 -2.03 -4.84
CA PHE A 66 -1.90 -1.23 -6.05
C PHE A 66 -2.85 -1.62 -7.17
N ARG A 67 -3.13 -2.92 -7.35
CA ARG A 67 -4.11 -3.39 -8.33
C ARG A 67 -5.52 -2.85 -8.04
N LEU A 68 -5.93 -2.80 -6.77
CA LEU A 68 -7.22 -2.22 -6.38
C LEU A 68 -7.26 -0.71 -6.60
N LEU A 69 -6.15 -0.01 -6.36
CA LEU A 69 -6.01 1.43 -6.62
C LEU A 69 -6.11 1.74 -8.11
N GLU A 70 -5.43 0.97 -8.95
CA GLU A 70 -5.53 1.09 -10.42
C GLU A 70 -6.96 0.86 -10.91
N LYS A 71 -7.66 -0.15 -10.37
CA LYS A 71 -9.07 -0.42 -10.69
C LYS A 71 -9.98 0.72 -10.24
N ALA A 72 -9.79 1.24 -9.02
CA ALA A 72 -10.62 2.31 -8.46
C ALA A 72 -10.43 3.65 -9.19
N ASN A 73 -9.25 3.87 -9.79
CA ASN A 73 -8.92 5.10 -10.52
C ASN A 73 -9.27 5.04 -12.03
N ARG A 74 -9.87 3.94 -12.50
CA ARG A 74 -10.32 3.76 -13.88
C ARG A 74 -11.77 4.22 -14.12
N ILE A 75 -12.37 4.97 -13.17
CA ILE A 75 -13.74 5.49 -13.22
C ILE A 75 -13.69 7.01 -13.23
#